data_AF-A0A969IB03-F1
#
_entry.id   AF-A0A969IB03-F1
#
_cell.length_a   1.000
_cell.length_b   1.000
_cell.length_c   1.000
_cell.angle_alpha   90.00
_cell.angle_beta   90.00
_cell.angle_gamma   90.00
#
_symmetry.space_group_name_H-M   'P 1'
#
loop_
_entity.id
_entity.type
_entity.pdbx_description
1 polymer ?
#
loop_
_entity_poly.entity_id
_entity_poly.type
_entity_poly.pdbx_seq_one_letter_code
_entity_poly.pdbx_strand_id
1 'polypeptide(L)'
;MPFHTRDRWGTTESNPPVERLRALLLSLDTVDPEHPDVSLNHDSGWSLSAFPSGRLVWENVEMAGSAPRHMPGVPREKVLALWLSLTQDNIAAIEAEAWLPGYG
;
A
#
# COMPACT_ATOMS: atom_id res chain seq x y z
N MET A 1 2.28 13.46 -11.05
CA MET A 1 3.02 12.21 -10.88
C MET A 1 2.06 11.04 -11.03
N PRO A 2 2.37 9.98 -11.78
CA PRO A 2 1.50 8.82 -11.87
C PRO A 2 1.73 7.88 -10.67
N PHE A 3 0.67 7.52 -9.97
CA PHE A 3 0.63 6.36 -9.09
C PHE A 3 -0.32 5.34 -9.70
N HIS A 4 -0.10 4.06 -9.41
CA HIS A 4 -0.98 3.00 -9.87
C HIS A 4 -1.25 2.01 -8.75
N THR A 5 -2.50 1.58 -8.62
CA THR A 5 -2.84 0.48 -7.74
C THR A 5 -2.78 -0.83 -8.48
N ARG A 6 -2.28 -1.87 -7.83
CA ARG A 6 -2.47 -3.24 -8.23
C ARG A 6 -3.49 -3.87 -7.28
N ASP A 7 -4.62 -4.24 -7.85
CA ASP A 7 -5.65 -5.00 -7.16
C ASP A 7 -5.28 -6.49 -7.13
N ARG A 8 -5.96 -7.24 -6.26
CA ARG A 8 -5.87 -8.70 -6.13
C ARG A 8 -6.01 -9.46 -7.46
N TRP A 9 -6.82 -8.98 -8.41
CA TRP A 9 -6.93 -9.64 -9.72
C TRP A 9 -5.78 -9.32 -10.71
N GLY A 10 -4.69 -8.70 -10.24
CA GLY A 10 -3.60 -8.21 -11.09
C GLY A 10 -3.99 -7.01 -11.96
N THR A 11 -5.21 -6.48 -11.76
CA THR A 11 -5.67 -5.28 -12.44
C THR A 11 -4.87 -4.11 -11.92
N THR A 12 -4.20 -3.43 -12.84
CA THR A 12 -3.41 -2.25 -12.53
C THR A 12 -4.19 -1.02 -12.99
N GLU A 13 -4.56 -0.15 -12.07
CA GLU A 13 -5.30 1.08 -12.36
C GLU A 13 -4.42 2.29 -12.07
N SER A 14 -4.22 3.15 -13.06
CA SER A 14 -3.43 4.37 -12.92
C SER A 14 -4.28 5.52 -12.42
N ASN A 15 -3.78 6.23 -11.42
CA ASN A 15 -4.41 7.37 -10.77
C ASN A 15 -5.87 7.10 -10.32
N PRO A 16 -6.12 6.01 -9.56
CA PRO A 16 -7.47 5.68 -9.10
C PRO A 16 -8.00 6.76 -8.14
N PRO A 17 -9.31 7.06 -8.18
CA PRO A 17 -9.93 7.96 -7.21
C PRO A 17 -9.95 7.33 -5.81
N VAL A 18 -10.13 8.18 -4.78
CA VAL A 18 -10.20 7.75 -3.37
C VAL A 18 -11.27 6.68 -3.13
N GLU A 19 -12.37 6.74 -3.87
CA GLU A 19 -13.44 5.74 -3.81
C GLU A 19 -12.97 4.36 -4.26
N ARG A 20 -12.10 4.31 -5.28
CA ARG A 20 -11.48 3.07 -5.73
C ARG A 20 -10.51 2.51 -4.71
N LEU A 21 -9.66 3.36 -4.13
CA LEU A 21 -8.78 2.97 -3.03
C LEU A 21 -9.57 2.33 -1.87
N ARG A 22 -10.69 2.93 -1.47
CA ARG A 22 -11.59 2.35 -0.46
C ARG A 22 -12.18 1.01 -0.90
N ALA A 23 -12.60 0.90 -2.15
CA ALA A 23 -13.15 -0.34 -2.69
C ALA A 23 -12.11 -1.48 -2.69
N LEU A 24 -10.84 -1.19 -2.97
CA LEU A 24 -9.74 -2.16 -2.87
C LEU A 24 -9.55 -2.65 -1.42
N LEU A 25 -9.55 -1.73 -0.45
CA LEU A 25 -9.45 -2.09 0.97
C LEU A 25 -10.68 -2.87 1.48
N LEU A 26 -11.85 -2.63 0.89
CA LEU A 26 -13.06 -3.42 1.14
C LEU A 26 -13.02 -4.79 0.47
N SER A 27 -12.37 -4.93 -0.69
CA SER A 27 -12.24 -6.22 -1.37
C SER A 27 -11.38 -7.21 -0.57
N LEU A 28 -10.46 -6.70 0.27
CA LEU A 28 -9.68 -7.49 1.24
C LEU A 28 -10.55 -8.19 2.30
N ASP A 29 -11.82 -7.79 2.51
CA ASP A 29 -12.73 -8.50 3.42
C ASP A 29 -13.10 -9.89 2.90
N THR A 30 -13.03 -10.07 1.58
CA THR A 30 -13.29 -11.36 0.95
C THR A 30 -12.02 -12.19 0.97
N VAL A 31 -11.98 -13.23 1.80
CA VAL A 31 -10.85 -14.16 1.92
C VAL A 31 -10.56 -14.78 0.55
N ASP A 32 -9.39 -14.43 0.01
CA ASP A 32 -8.85 -15.04 -1.19
C ASP A 32 -7.41 -15.48 -0.92
N PRO A 33 -7.17 -16.80 -0.89
CA PRO A 33 -5.86 -17.33 -0.58
C PRO A 33 -4.86 -17.19 -1.73
N GLU A 34 -5.30 -16.92 -2.96
CA GLU A 34 -4.42 -16.75 -4.13
C GLU A 34 -3.90 -15.31 -4.24
N HIS A 35 -4.70 -14.33 -3.82
CA HIS A 35 -4.34 -12.91 -3.88
C HIS A 35 -4.67 -12.18 -2.56
N PRO A 36 -3.81 -12.31 -1.54
CA PRO A 36 -4.06 -11.81 -0.21
C PRO A 36 -3.72 -10.33 -0.04
N ASP A 37 -3.32 -9.58 -1.07
CA ASP A 37 -2.91 -8.20 -0.91
C ASP A 37 -3.32 -7.28 -2.07
N VAL A 38 -3.38 -6.00 -1.75
CA VAL A 38 -3.55 -4.90 -2.70
C VAL A 38 -2.42 -3.90 -2.47
N SER A 39 -1.83 -3.37 -3.53
CA SER A 39 -0.67 -2.48 -3.42
C SER A 39 -0.86 -1.18 -4.19
N LEU A 40 -0.40 -0.07 -3.61
CA LEU A 40 -0.30 1.22 -4.26
C LEU A 40 1.16 1.49 -4.59
N ASN A 41 1.47 1.65 -5.87
CA ASN A 41 2.80 1.84 -6.38
C ASN A 41 2.94 3.27 -6.90
N HIS A 42 4.00 3.94 -6.48
CA HIS A 42 4.39 5.27 -6.93
C HIS A 42 5.48 5.15 -8.00
N ASP A 43 5.47 6.05 -8.98
CA ASP A 43 6.48 6.10 -10.05
C ASP A 43 7.92 6.29 -9.54
N SER A 44 8.09 6.80 -8.31
CA SER A 44 9.41 6.87 -7.64
C SER A 44 9.95 5.52 -7.15
N GLY A 45 9.29 4.41 -7.49
CA GLY A 45 9.63 3.05 -7.06
C GLY A 45 9.11 2.66 -5.67
N TRP A 46 8.42 3.55 -4.97
CA TRP A 46 7.82 3.22 -3.67
C TRP A 46 6.53 2.41 -3.82
N SER A 47 6.38 1.37 -3.01
CA SER A 47 5.21 0.48 -3.01
C SER A 47 4.65 0.31 -1.60
N LEU A 48 3.34 0.52 -1.45
CA LEU A 48 2.60 0.35 -0.21
C LEU A 48 1.55 -0.77 -0.35
N SER A 49 1.86 -1.95 0.19
CA SER A 49 1.05 -3.17 0.10
C SER A 49 0.26 -3.42 1.37
N ALA A 50 -1.06 -3.58 1.25
CA ALA A 50 -1.98 -3.80 2.35
C ALA A 50 -2.57 -5.22 2.31
N PHE A 51 -2.60 -5.86 3.47
CA PHE A 51 -3.08 -7.22 3.68
C PHE A 51 -4.37 -7.25 4.52
N PRO A 52 -5.22 -8.28 4.38
CA PRO A 52 -6.50 -8.40 5.08
C PRO A 52 -6.34 -8.54 6.59
N SER A 53 -5.18 -9.01 7.05
CA SER A 53 -4.81 -9.09 8.46
C SER A 53 -4.57 -7.72 9.12
N GLY A 54 -4.67 -6.62 8.38
CA GLY A 54 -4.30 -5.28 8.85
C GLY A 54 -2.79 -5.06 8.86
N ARG A 55 -2.04 -5.87 8.11
CA ARG A 55 -0.61 -5.66 7.88
C ARG A 55 -0.42 -4.74 6.69
N LEU A 56 0.48 -3.78 6.83
CA LEU A 56 0.90 -2.87 5.77
C LEU A 56 2.39 -3.06 5.54
N VAL A 57 2.83 -3.11 4.29
CA VAL A 57 4.24 -3.21 3.91
C VAL A 57 4.59 -1.98 3.08
N TRP A 58 5.70 -1.36 3.40
CA TRP A 58 6.27 -0.19 2.74
C TRP A 58 7.68 -0.53 2.29
N GLU A 59 7.90 -0.52 0.99
CA GLU A 59 9.21 -0.80 0.41
C GLU A 59 9.45 0.07 -0.82
N ASN A 60 10.72 0.22 -1.20
CA ASN A 60 11.06 0.82 -2.48
C ASN A 60 11.64 -0.29 -3.36
N VAL A 61 10.89 -0.68 -4.40
CA VAL A 61 11.24 -1.80 -5.29
C VAL A 61 12.34 -1.44 -6.29
N GLU A 62 12.56 -0.16 -6.55
CA GLU A 62 13.58 0.30 -7.50
C GLU A 62 14.91 0.69 -6.81
N MET A 63 14.85 1.02 -5.52
CA MET A 63 16.02 1.43 -4.74
C MET A 63 16.74 0.22 -4.16
N ALA A 64 17.82 -0.19 -4.83
CA ALA A 64 18.70 -1.25 -4.35
C ALA A 64 19.22 -0.93 -2.92
N GLY A 65 18.94 -1.84 -1.98
CA GLY A 65 19.34 -1.70 -0.57
C GLY A 65 18.31 -1.02 0.34
N SER A 66 17.17 -0.59 -0.19
CA SER A 66 16.05 -0.17 0.66
C SER A 66 15.49 -1.39 1.40
N ALA A 67 15.61 -1.40 2.73
CA ALA A 67 15.05 -2.47 3.53
C ALA A 67 13.52 -2.31 3.56
N PRO A 68 12.77 -3.38 3.26
CA PRO A 68 11.32 -3.37 3.40
C PRO A 68 10.95 -3.13 4.86
N ARG A 69 9.85 -2.41 5.05
CA ARG A 69 9.31 -2.06 6.35
C ARG A 69 7.86 -2.52 6.42
N HIS A 70 7.39 -2.91 7.59
CA HIS A 70 6.00 -3.31 7.77
C HIS A 70 5.40 -2.68 9.02
N MET A 71 4.07 -2.64 9.05
CA MET A 71 3.29 -2.19 10.18
C MET A 71 2.14 -3.17 10.40
N PRO A 72 2.10 -3.90 11.53
CA PRO A 72 1.00 -4.77 11.87
C PRO A 72 -0.13 -4.00 12.58
N GLY A 73 -1.37 -4.47 12.42
CA GLY A 73 -2.52 -3.92 13.16
C GLY A 73 -2.96 -2.52 12.72
N VAL A 74 -2.71 -2.15 11.47
CA VAL A 74 -3.11 -0.85 10.91
C VAL A 74 -4.58 -0.90 10.51
N PRO A 75 -5.44 0.01 11.03
CA PRO A 75 -6.83 0.07 10.59
C PRO A 75 -6.91 0.55 9.13
N ARG A 76 -7.91 0.07 8.39
CA ARG A 76 -8.10 0.41 6.96
C ARG A 76 -8.18 1.90 6.69
N GLU A 77 -8.76 2.67 7.62
CA GLU A 77 -8.83 4.13 7.52
C GLU A 77 -7.44 4.76 7.51
N LYS A 78 -6.51 4.21 8.30
CA LYS A 78 -5.12 4.66 8.35
C LYS A 78 -4.34 4.21 7.11
N VAL A 79 -4.58 2.99 6.61
CA VAL A 79 -4.04 2.54 5.31
C VAL A 79 -4.46 3.49 4.19
N LEU A 80 -5.75 3.83 4.13
CA LEU A 80 -6.27 4.78 3.15
C LEU A 80 -5.61 6.15 3.29
N ALA A 81 -5.45 6.67 4.52
CA ALA A 81 -4.77 7.93 4.75
C ALA A 81 -3.32 7.93 4.26
N LEU A 82 -2.59 6.82 4.46
CA LEU A 82 -1.23 6.65 3.95
C LEU A 82 -1.18 6.56 2.43
N TRP A 83 -2.11 5.83 1.81
CA TRP A 83 -2.26 5.82 0.36
C TRP A 83 -2.52 7.21 -0.20
N LEU A 84 -3.41 7.98 0.43
CA LEU A 84 -3.66 9.38 0.03
C LEU A 84 -2.42 10.25 0.18
N SER A 85 -1.66 10.11 1.27
CA SER A 85 -0.38 10.77 1.43
C SER A 85 0.58 10.42 0.29
N LEU A 86 0.63 9.15 -0.14
CA LEU A 86 1.47 8.73 -1.27
C LEU A 86 1.01 9.37 -2.59
N THR A 87 -0.30 9.44 -2.83
CA THR A 87 -0.85 10.13 -4.02
C THR A 87 -0.51 11.63 -4.08
N GLN A 88 -0.20 12.22 -2.93
CA GLN A 88 0.19 13.63 -2.78
C GLN A 88 1.71 13.82 -2.73
N ASP A 89 2.50 12.79 -3.06
CA ASP A 89 3.97 12.80 -2.96
C ASP A 89 4.48 13.01 -1.51
N ASN A 90 3.61 12.81 -0.51
CA ASN A 90 3.94 13.01 0.90
C ASN A 90 4.56 11.75 1.53
N ILE A 91 5.69 11.32 0.96
CA ILE A 91 6.45 10.16 1.42
C ILE A 91 6.99 10.37 2.84
N ALA A 92 7.39 11.60 3.17
CA ALA A 92 7.90 11.93 4.50
C ALA A 92 6.90 11.63 5.62
N ALA A 93 5.60 11.88 5.40
CA ALA A 93 4.56 11.54 6.37
C ALA A 93 4.37 10.03 6.53
N ILE A 94 4.55 9.26 5.45
CA ILE A 94 4.52 7.80 5.49
C ILE A 94 5.72 7.32 6.29
N GLU A 95 6.94 7.75 5.95
CA GLU A 95 8.17 7.32 6.64
C GLU A 95 8.24 7.70 8.12
N ALA A 96 7.56 8.78 8.53
CA ALA A 96 7.48 9.22 9.93
C ALA A 96 6.68 8.28 10.84
N GLU A 97 5.97 7.31 10.28
CA GLU A 97 5.19 6.35 11.05
C GLU A 97 6.05 5.30 11.76
N ALA A 98 5.46 4.60 12.74
CA ALA A 98 6.12 3.57 13.55
C ALA A 98 6.34 2.25 12.79
N TRP A 99 7.13 2.30 11.72
CA TRP A 99 7.51 1.16 10.90
C TRP A 99 8.42 0.18 11.64
N LEU A 100 8.18 -1.11 11.43
CA LEU A 100 9.06 -2.19 11.85
C LEU A 100 9.92 -2.65 10.66
N PRO A 101 11.20 -3.01 10.87
CA PRO A 101 12.03 -3.54 9.79
C PRO A 101 11.56 -4.94 9.35
N GLY A 102 11.69 -5.24 8.06
CA GLY A 102 11.32 -6.51 7.44
C GLY A 102 9.87 -6.58 6.97
N TYR A 103 9.41 -7.78 6.60
CA TYR A 103 8.04 -8.05 6.12
C TYR A 103 7.05 -8.47 7.22
N GLY A 104 7.58 -8.84 8.40
CA GLY A 104 6.81 -9.29 9.57
C GLY A 104 6.24 -10.69 9.47
#